data_AF-F2US43-F1
#
_entry.id   AF-F2US43-F1
#
_cell.length_a   1.000
_cell.length_b   1.000
_cell.length_c   1.000
_cell.angle_alpha   90.00
_cell.angle_beta   90.00
_cell.angle_gamma   90.00
#
_symmetry.space_group_name_H-M   'P 1'
#
loop_
_entity.id
_entity.type
_entity.pdbx_description
1 polymer ?
#
loop_
_entity_poly.entity_id
_entity_poly.type
_entity_poly.pdbx_seq_one_letter_code
_entity_poly.pdbx_strand_id
1 'polypeptide(L)'
;MADVDSMPEDRKLKTTGKVGGFHESKLPFAKDAEPVLKHLDGQKYAVIAIDQETHELTLDQVGECACKAKQVQELLHTAEPRFYVLNFKKKLFVYCCPDNAPRKLRMLYSTAKANTLAQLKKLGFKPSVTLEISEPDDLDDNTIVGKHPSSSSSSSSAPQDKGKPGRKNSAPKTVVPSQMTGSLSEFMAKSLGKSAMSGGKKRVVLPPSGAYG
;
A
#
# COMPACT_ATOMS: atom_id res chain seq x y z
N MET A 1 -16.25 -51.04 -1.73
CA MET A 1 -16.76 -49.67 -1.66
C MET A 1 -15.82 -48.92 -0.76
N ALA A 2 -14.89 -48.15 -1.33
CA ALA A 2 -13.75 -47.59 -0.63
C ALA A 2 -14.03 -46.13 -0.28
N ASP A 3 -13.94 -45.82 1.02
CA ASP A 3 -13.89 -44.49 1.61
C ASP A 3 -12.72 -43.67 1.04
N VAL A 4 -13.02 -42.50 0.49
CA VAL A 4 -12.02 -41.52 0.05
C VAL A 4 -11.98 -40.41 1.10
N ASP A 5 -11.18 -40.67 2.13
CA ASP A 5 -10.75 -39.72 3.15
C ASP A 5 -9.76 -38.74 2.51
N SER A 6 -10.23 -37.54 2.18
CA SER A 6 -9.42 -36.49 1.54
C SER A 6 -9.08 -35.42 2.56
N MET A 7 -7.91 -35.57 3.19
CA MET A 7 -7.31 -34.61 4.13
C MET A 7 -7.05 -33.24 3.45
N PRO A 8 -7.32 -32.10 4.13
CA PRO A 8 -6.88 -30.79 3.66
C PRO A 8 -5.38 -30.56 3.96
N GLU A 9 -4.62 -30.22 2.91
CA GLU A 9 -3.19 -29.91 2.99
C GLU A 9 -2.88 -28.67 3.84
N ASP A 10 -1.94 -28.85 4.77
CA ASP A 10 -1.25 -27.80 5.53
C ASP A 10 -0.56 -26.79 4.59
N ARG A 11 -1.21 -25.65 4.33
CA ARG A 11 -0.58 -24.49 3.69
C ARG A 11 0.42 -23.83 4.65
N LYS A 12 1.66 -24.32 4.68
CA LYS A 12 2.79 -23.66 5.36
C LYS A 12 3.14 -22.33 4.68
N LEU A 13 2.68 -21.23 5.26
CA LEU A 13 3.06 -19.85 4.90
C LEU A 13 4.55 -19.61 5.25
N LYS A 14 5.44 -19.68 4.25
CA LYS A 14 6.84 -19.24 4.40
C LYS A 14 6.91 -17.71 4.50
N THR A 15 7.05 -17.19 5.72
CA THR A 15 7.36 -15.79 5.99
C THR A 15 8.87 -15.56 5.85
N THR A 16 9.33 -15.12 4.68
CA THR A 16 10.67 -14.56 4.52
C THR A 16 10.71 -13.18 5.19
N GLY A 17 11.51 -13.06 6.26
CA GLY A 17 11.67 -11.83 7.03
C GLY A 17 12.37 -10.74 6.22
N LYS A 18 11.68 -9.61 6.04
CA LYS A 18 12.29 -8.33 5.69
C LYS A 18 11.66 -7.28 6.60
N VAL A 19 12.46 -6.78 7.53
CA VAL A 19 12.08 -5.86 8.60
C VAL A 19 12.06 -4.44 8.02
N GLY A 20 10.95 -3.73 8.21
CA GLY A 20 10.85 -2.29 7.96
C GLY A 20 10.19 -1.91 6.63
N GLY A 21 8.86 -1.95 6.60
CA GLY A 21 8.04 -1.47 5.50
C GLY A 21 6.58 -1.77 5.81
N PHE A 22 5.66 -0.87 5.46
CA PHE A 22 4.22 -1.01 5.66
C PHE A 22 3.75 -2.45 5.44
N HIS A 23 2.88 -2.95 6.33
CA HIS A 23 2.34 -4.32 6.26
C HIS A 23 1.71 -4.56 4.89
N GLU A 24 2.49 -5.14 3.98
CA GLU A 24 2.00 -5.60 2.69
C GLU A 24 1.12 -6.84 2.97
N SER A 25 -0.17 -6.69 2.76
CA SER A 25 -1.14 -7.76 2.89
C SER A 25 -0.86 -8.79 1.79
N LYS A 26 -0.28 -9.93 2.17
CA LYS A 26 -0.03 -11.06 1.26
C LYS A 26 -1.34 -11.77 0.97
N LEU A 27 -2.07 -11.32 -0.04
CA LEU A 27 -3.33 -11.92 -0.48
C LEU A 27 -3.02 -12.98 -1.56
N PRO A 28 -3.24 -14.28 -1.33
CA PRO A 28 -3.00 -15.28 -2.35
C PRO A 28 -4.04 -15.17 -3.49
N PHE A 29 -3.64 -15.57 -4.70
CA PHE A 29 -4.61 -15.81 -5.77
C PHE A 29 -5.48 -17.03 -5.48
N ALA A 30 -6.76 -16.91 -5.79
CA ALA A 30 -7.65 -18.05 -5.87
C ALA A 30 -7.11 -19.05 -6.91
N LYS A 31 -7.29 -20.35 -6.64
CA LYS A 31 -6.78 -21.43 -7.50
C LYS A 31 -7.29 -21.31 -8.95
N ASP A 32 -8.48 -20.76 -9.11
CA ASP A 32 -9.15 -20.60 -10.41
C ASP A 32 -8.59 -19.42 -11.23
N ALA A 33 -7.98 -18.43 -10.57
CA ALA A 33 -7.46 -17.24 -11.23
C ALA A 33 -6.11 -17.49 -11.92
N GLU A 34 -5.24 -18.32 -11.33
CA GLU A 34 -3.90 -18.60 -11.87
C GLU A 34 -3.88 -19.12 -13.32
N PRO A 35 -4.67 -20.15 -13.71
CA PRO A 35 -4.62 -20.66 -15.08
C PRO A 35 -5.08 -19.62 -16.10
N VAL A 36 -6.09 -18.81 -15.74
CA VAL A 36 -6.61 -17.75 -16.61
C VAL A 36 -5.57 -16.67 -16.81
N LEU A 37 -4.91 -16.22 -15.73
CA LEU A 37 -3.87 -15.19 -15.79
C LEU A 37 -2.64 -15.63 -16.57
N LYS A 38 -2.31 -16.94 -16.56
CA LYS A 38 -1.23 -17.51 -17.39
C LYS A 38 -1.60 -17.56 -18.87
N HIS A 39 -2.87 -17.74 -19.20
CA HIS A 39 -3.38 -17.83 -20.58
C HIS A 39 -3.97 -16.51 -21.10
N LEU A 40 -3.67 -15.39 -20.44
CA LEU A 40 -3.97 -14.05 -20.94
C LEU A 40 -3.03 -13.68 -22.10
N ASP A 41 -3.30 -14.26 -23.26
CA ASP A 41 -2.70 -13.89 -24.55
C ASP A 41 -3.78 -13.36 -25.49
N GLY A 42 -3.42 -12.40 -26.34
CA GLY A 42 -4.35 -11.71 -27.25
C GLY A 42 -5.06 -10.51 -26.60
N GLN A 43 -6.17 -10.05 -27.19
CA GLN A 43 -6.97 -8.88 -26.77
C GLN A 43 -7.89 -9.18 -25.56
N LYS A 44 -7.39 -9.95 -24.61
CA LYS A 44 -8.15 -10.42 -23.45
C LYS A 44 -7.95 -9.53 -22.23
N TYR A 45 -8.97 -9.48 -21.39
CA TYR A 45 -8.92 -8.81 -20.10
C TYR A 45 -9.41 -9.72 -18.99
N ALA A 46 -8.88 -9.50 -17.80
CA ALA A 46 -9.35 -10.10 -16.57
C ALA A 46 -9.54 -9.02 -15.50
N VAL A 47 -10.66 -9.10 -14.79
CA VAL A 47 -10.97 -8.27 -13.63
C VAL A 47 -10.74 -9.11 -12.39
N ILE A 48 -9.90 -8.61 -11.50
CA ILE A 48 -9.56 -9.24 -10.24
C ILE A 48 -10.21 -8.43 -9.13
N ALA A 49 -10.98 -9.11 -8.30
CA ALA A 49 -11.56 -8.59 -7.09
C ALA A 49 -10.84 -9.19 -5.87
N ILE A 50 -10.89 -8.48 -4.75
CA ILE A 50 -10.51 -8.98 -3.44
C ILE A 50 -11.79 -9.34 -2.71
N ASP A 51 -11.91 -10.60 -2.33
CA ASP A 51 -12.95 -11.01 -1.41
C ASP A 51 -12.59 -10.53 0.01
N GLN A 52 -13.55 -9.84 0.64
CA GLN A 52 -13.37 -9.24 1.96
C GLN A 52 -13.33 -10.26 3.09
N GLU A 53 -13.99 -11.41 2.89
CA GLU A 53 -14.12 -12.43 3.94
C GLU A 53 -12.92 -13.37 3.93
N THR A 54 -12.57 -13.87 2.75
CA THR A 54 -11.48 -14.85 2.58
C THR A 54 -10.12 -14.19 2.43
N HIS A 55 -10.06 -12.90 2.13
CA HIS A 55 -8.83 -12.18 1.82
C HIS A 55 -8.04 -12.83 0.67
N GLU A 56 -8.74 -13.38 -0.32
CA GLU A 56 -8.17 -13.95 -1.53
C GLU A 56 -8.43 -13.06 -2.75
N LEU A 57 -7.51 -13.09 -3.73
CA LEU A 57 -7.69 -12.44 -5.02
C LEU A 57 -8.50 -13.37 -5.93
N THR A 58 -9.77 -13.06 -6.12
CA THR A 58 -10.69 -13.81 -6.97
C THR A 58 -10.80 -13.17 -8.35
N LEU A 59 -11.13 -13.98 -9.34
CA LEU A 59 -11.37 -13.52 -10.69
C LEU A 59 -12.86 -13.25 -10.84
N ASP A 60 -13.24 -11.99 -11.07
CA ASP A 60 -14.64 -11.57 -11.13
C ASP A 60 -15.18 -11.71 -12.56
N GLN A 61 -14.44 -11.19 -13.54
CA GLN A 61 -14.84 -11.20 -14.94
C GLN A 61 -13.66 -11.47 -15.85
N VAL A 62 -13.90 -12.23 -16.92
CA VAL A 62 -12.96 -12.44 -18.03
C VAL A 62 -13.70 -12.18 -19.32
N GLY A 63 -13.05 -11.47 -20.22
CA GLY A 63 -13.61 -11.23 -21.53
C GLY A 63 -12.54 -10.88 -22.54
N GLU A 64 -13.03 -10.55 -23.73
CA GLU A 64 -12.24 -10.01 -24.82
C GLU A 64 -12.68 -8.58 -25.05
N CYS A 65 -11.73 -7.66 -25.20
CA CYS A 65 -12.01 -6.24 -25.38
C CYS A 65 -11.24 -5.74 -26.60
N ALA A 66 -11.92 -5.05 -27.51
CA ALA A 66 -11.35 -4.59 -28.75
C ALA A 66 -10.62 -3.25 -28.53
N CYS A 67 -9.50 -3.24 -27.81
CA CYS A 67 -8.43 -2.20 -27.77
C CYS A 67 -8.83 -0.71 -27.79
N LYS A 68 -10.05 -0.33 -27.39
CA LYS A 68 -10.53 1.06 -27.41
C LYS A 68 -10.73 1.54 -25.98
N ALA A 69 -10.26 2.75 -25.66
CA ALA A 69 -10.47 3.35 -24.35
C ALA A 69 -11.93 3.25 -23.89
N LYS A 70 -12.88 3.59 -24.77
CA LYS A 70 -14.32 3.57 -24.46
C LYS A 70 -14.84 2.23 -23.92
N GLN A 71 -14.39 1.11 -24.49
CA GLN A 71 -14.81 -0.20 -24.00
C GLN A 71 -14.20 -0.52 -22.64
N VAL A 72 -12.96 -0.09 -22.41
CA VAL A 72 -12.34 -0.24 -21.09
C VAL A 72 -13.07 0.62 -20.06
N GLN A 73 -13.47 1.84 -20.42
CA GLN A 73 -14.26 2.74 -19.58
C GLN A 73 -15.61 2.13 -19.17
N GLU A 74 -16.31 1.48 -20.11
CA GLU A 74 -17.56 0.77 -19.83
C GLU A 74 -17.37 -0.44 -18.89
N LEU A 75 -16.19 -1.05 -18.89
CA LEU A 75 -15.84 -2.17 -17.99
C LEU A 75 -15.44 -1.70 -16.58
N LEU A 76 -15.09 -0.43 -16.40
CA LEU A 76 -14.69 0.11 -15.10
C LEU A 76 -15.91 0.29 -14.21
N HIS A 77 -16.01 -0.57 -13.19
CA HIS A 77 -17.02 -0.45 -12.16
C HIS A 77 -16.73 0.78 -11.29
N THR A 78 -17.68 1.71 -11.21
CA THR A 78 -17.57 2.94 -10.41
C THR A 78 -17.99 2.78 -8.95
N ALA A 79 -18.56 1.63 -8.58
CA ALA A 79 -19.04 1.36 -7.23
C ALA A 79 -17.94 0.81 -6.29
N GLU A 80 -17.05 -0.02 -6.82
CA GLU A 80 -16.06 -0.76 -6.02
C GLU A 80 -14.66 -0.71 -6.65
N PRO A 81 -13.61 -0.64 -5.82
CA PRO A 81 -12.24 -0.67 -6.32
C PRO A 81 -11.93 -2.06 -6.87
N ARG A 82 -11.27 -2.12 -8.03
CA ARG A 82 -10.96 -3.38 -8.71
C ARG A 82 -9.63 -3.28 -9.45
N PHE A 83 -8.98 -4.42 -9.65
CA PHE A 83 -7.79 -4.49 -10.50
C PHE A 83 -8.16 -5.04 -11.87
N TYR A 84 -7.65 -4.41 -12.92
CA TYR A 84 -7.87 -4.81 -14.29
C TYR A 84 -6.51 -5.17 -14.92
N VAL A 85 -6.46 -6.37 -15.49
CA VAL A 85 -5.30 -6.90 -16.19
C VAL A 85 -5.68 -7.01 -17.65
N LEU A 86 -5.07 -6.19 -18.48
CA LEU A 86 -5.40 -6.06 -19.90
C LEU A 86 -4.20 -6.46 -20.73
N ASN A 87 -4.39 -7.38 -21.66
CA ASN A 87 -3.41 -7.67 -22.70
C ASN A 87 -3.95 -7.15 -24.02
N PHE A 88 -3.29 -6.14 -24.58
CA PHE A 88 -3.62 -5.61 -25.91
C PHE A 88 -2.35 -5.63 -26.76
N LYS A 89 -1.85 -4.46 -27.17
CA LYS A 89 -0.50 -4.31 -27.77
C LYS A 89 0.61 -4.37 -26.73
N LYS A 90 0.29 -4.00 -25.49
CA LYS A 90 1.16 -4.04 -24.31
C LYS A 90 0.36 -4.65 -23.17
N LYS A 91 1.07 -5.17 -22.18
CA LYS A 91 0.46 -5.65 -20.93
C LYS A 91 0.20 -4.45 -20.04
N LEU A 92 -1.07 -4.15 -19.74
CA LEU A 92 -1.45 -3.07 -18.84
C LEU A 92 -2.00 -3.64 -17.54
N PHE A 93 -1.63 -2.99 -16.44
CA PHE A 93 -2.21 -3.19 -15.13
C PHE A 93 -2.89 -1.89 -14.71
N VAL A 94 -4.20 -1.92 -14.52
CA VAL A 94 -4.98 -0.74 -14.13
C VAL A 94 -5.56 -1.01 -12.74
N TYR A 95 -5.28 -0.10 -11.82
CA TYR A 95 -5.91 -0.05 -10.52
C TYR A 95 -6.99 1.02 -10.55
N CYS A 96 -8.25 0.60 -10.47
CA CYS A 96 -9.37 1.53 -10.38
C CYS A 96 -9.82 1.66 -8.92
N CYS A 97 -9.87 2.88 -8.42
CA CYS A 97 -10.25 3.18 -7.05
C CYS A 97 -11.21 4.37 -7.01
N PRO A 98 -12.52 4.14 -7.22
CA PRO A 98 -13.48 5.23 -7.20
C PRO A 98 -13.55 5.88 -5.82
N ASP A 99 -13.70 7.20 -5.77
CA ASP A 99 -13.71 7.94 -4.50
C ASP A 99 -14.92 7.62 -3.61
N ASN A 100 -16.01 7.18 -4.23
CA ASN A 100 -17.23 6.74 -3.56
C ASN A 100 -17.08 5.37 -2.87
N ALA A 101 -15.99 4.64 -3.13
CA ALA A 101 -15.79 3.33 -2.51
C ALA A 101 -15.59 3.41 -0.99
N PRO A 102 -16.07 2.40 -0.23
CA PRO A 102 -15.83 2.28 1.20
C PRO A 102 -14.35 2.44 1.55
N ARG A 103 -14.04 3.28 2.55
CA ARG A 103 -12.66 3.56 2.98
C ARG A 103 -11.85 2.29 3.29
N LYS A 104 -12.51 1.29 3.91
CA LYS A 104 -11.89 -0.01 4.22
C LYS A 104 -11.41 -0.73 2.95
N LEU A 105 -12.25 -0.75 1.91
CA LEU A 105 -11.91 -1.36 0.63
C LEU A 105 -10.79 -0.60 -0.08
N ARG A 106 -10.87 0.73 -0.15
CA ARG A 106 -9.80 1.54 -0.76
C ARG A 106 -8.44 1.30 -0.11
N MET A 107 -8.41 1.18 1.22
CA MET A 107 -7.18 0.82 1.94
C MET A 107 -6.70 -0.58 1.56
N LEU A 108 -7.59 -1.58 1.57
CA LEU A 108 -7.24 -2.97 1.27
C LEU A 108 -6.69 -3.14 -0.14
N TYR A 109 -7.33 -2.53 -1.15
CA TYR A 109 -6.85 -2.58 -2.53
C TYR A 109 -5.53 -1.82 -2.70
N SER A 110 -5.37 -0.66 -2.05
CA SER A 110 -4.11 0.07 -2.08
C SER A 110 -2.94 -0.75 -1.50
N THR A 111 -3.15 -1.44 -0.37
CA THR A 111 -2.12 -2.32 0.23
C THR A 111 -1.88 -3.59 -0.57
N ALA A 112 -2.91 -4.11 -1.23
CA ALA A 112 -2.82 -5.30 -2.07
C ALA A 112 -2.18 -5.06 -3.43
N LYS A 113 -2.13 -3.83 -3.92
CA LYS A 113 -1.63 -3.49 -5.26
C LYS A 113 -0.22 -4.02 -5.52
N ALA A 114 0.72 -3.72 -4.64
CA ALA A 114 2.12 -4.13 -4.78
C ALA A 114 2.25 -5.66 -4.80
N ASN A 115 1.49 -6.32 -3.91
CA ASN A 115 1.47 -7.76 -3.79
C ASN A 115 0.90 -8.43 -5.05
N THR A 116 -0.24 -7.94 -5.54
CA THR A 116 -0.92 -8.40 -6.75
C THR A 116 0.00 -8.28 -7.96
N LEU A 117 0.67 -7.15 -8.11
CA LEU A 117 1.62 -6.90 -9.20
C LEU A 117 2.84 -7.85 -9.10
N ALA A 118 3.35 -8.10 -7.89
CA ALA A 118 4.43 -9.05 -7.67
C ALA A 118 4.00 -10.49 -8.01
N GLN A 119 2.78 -10.89 -7.68
CA GLN A 119 2.25 -12.21 -8.03
C GLN A 119 2.01 -12.36 -9.53
N LEU A 120 1.42 -11.36 -10.20
CA LEU A 120 1.27 -11.33 -11.65
C LEU A 120 2.61 -11.51 -12.38
N LYS A 121 3.66 -10.83 -11.90
CA LYS A 121 5.03 -10.98 -12.43
C LYS A 121 5.55 -12.41 -12.29
N LYS A 122 5.25 -13.10 -11.18
CA LYS A 122 5.63 -14.51 -10.97
C LYS A 122 4.90 -15.45 -11.93
N LEU A 123 3.66 -15.12 -12.28
CA LEU A 123 2.86 -15.84 -13.27
C LEU A 123 3.30 -15.60 -14.73
N GLY A 124 4.34 -14.76 -14.96
CA GLY A 124 4.82 -14.41 -16.29
C GLY A 124 4.13 -13.18 -16.90
N PHE A 125 3.19 -12.57 -16.19
CA PHE A 125 2.56 -11.33 -16.60
C PHE A 125 3.40 -10.13 -16.14
N LYS A 126 4.23 -9.59 -17.04
CA LYS A 126 5.02 -8.38 -16.80
C LYS A 126 4.29 -7.16 -17.38
N PRO A 127 3.54 -6.38 -16.58
CA PRO A 127 2.87 -5.19 -17.08
C PRO A 127 3.91 -4.17 -17.55
N SER A 128 3.76 -3.68 -18.77
CA SER A 128 4.58 -2.60 -19.33
C SER A 128 4.14 -1.24 -18.82
N VAL A 129 2.84 -1.08 -18.55
CA VAL A 129 2.24 0.16 -18.05
C VAL A 129 1.40 -0.17 -16.84
N THR A 130 1.55 0.62 -15.77
CA THR A 130 0.73 0.55 -14.57
C THR A 130 0.00 1.87 -14.44
N LEU A 131 -1.33 1.83 -14.45
CA LEU A 131 -2.19 3.01 -14.32
C LEU A 131 -2.96 2.94 -13.00
N GLU A 132 -3.15 4.09 -12.39
CA GLU A 132 -4.04 4.28 -11.24
C GLU A 132 -5.08 5.30 -11.65
N ILE A 133 -6.35 4.94 -11.48
CA ILE A 133 -7.46 5.70 -12.02
C ILE A 133 -8.56 5.79 -10.96
N SER A 134 -9.11 6.98 -10.77
CA SER A 134 -10.25 7.19 -9.87
C SER A 134 -11.57 7.17 -10.64
N GLU A 135 -11.57 7.71 -11.86
CA GLU A 135 -12.76 7.85 -12.69
C GLU A 135 -12.54 7.25 -14.09
N PRO A 136 -13.56 6.65 -14.72
CA PRO A 136 -13.39 6.03 -16.03
C PRO A 136 -12.90 7.03 -17.09
N ASP A 137 -13.27 8.30 -16.98
CA ASP A 137 -12.92 9.35 -17.93
C ASP A 137 -11.41 9.69 -17.98
N ASP A 138 -10.63 9.31 -16.96
CA ASP A 138 -9.16 9.50 -16.95
C ASP A 138 -8.43 8.59 -17.96
N LEU A 139 -9.14 7.61 -18.54
CA LEU A 139 -8.55 6.59 -19.39
C LEU A 139 -8.57 7.02 -20.86
N ASP A 140 -7.49 7.67 -21.30
CA ASP A 140 -7.30 8.06 -22.70
C ASP A 140 -6.63 6.99 -23.58
N ASP A 141 -6.91 6.99 -24.88
CA ASP A 141 -6.22 6.13 -25.86
C ASP A 141 -4.68 6.35 -25.86
N ASN A 142 -4.24 7.56 -25.52
CA ASN A 142 -2.81 7.91 -25.46
C ASN A 142 -2.07 7.21 -24.31
N THR A 143 -2.71 7.05 -23.15
CA THR A 143 -2.12 6.37 -21.98
C THR A 143 -2.02 4.87 -22.23
N ILE A 144 -3.02 4.27 -22.91
CA ILE A 144 -3.02 2.85 -23.28
C ILE A 144 -1.86 2.50 -24.22
N VAL A 145 -1.55 3.35 -25.20
CA VAL A 145 -0.44 3.14 -26.14
C VAL A 145 0.93 3.26 -25.44
N GLY A 146 0.96 3.76 -24.21
CA GLY A 146 2.18 3.98 -23.45
C GLY A 146 2.97 5.17 -23.98
N LYS A 147 2.31 6.11 -24.67
CA LYS A 147 2.82 7.47 -24.85
C LYS A 147 2.39 8.28 -23.64
N HIS A 148 2.88 7.91 -22.45
CA HIS A 148 2.76 8.83 -21.34
C HIS A 148 3.65 10.04 -21.65
N PRO A 149 3.15 11.29 -21.67
CA PRO A 149 3.99 12.37 -21.23
C PRO A 149 4.39 11.99 -19.79
N SER A 150 5.67 12.04 -19.48
CA SER A 150 6.20 11.75 -18.15
C SER A 150 5.43 12.52 -17.06
N SER A 151 4.38 11.93 -16.49
CA SER A 151 3.66 12.47 -15.35
C SER A 151 4.40 12.05 -14.09
N SER A 152 5.55 12.70 -13.91
CA SER A 152 6.13 12.97 -12.61
C SER A 152 5.11 13.73 -11.75
N SER A 153 4.27 13.04 -11.00
CA SER A 153 3.40 13.69 -10.01
C SER A 153 3.04 12.74 -8.88
N SER A 154 3.94 12.65 -7.90
CA SER A 154 3.64 12.67 -6.44
C SER A 154 4.81 12.14 -5.60
N SER A 155 6.03 12.61 -5.86
CA SER A 155 6.89 12.92 -4.72
C SER A 155 6.23 14.11 -4.04
N SER A 156 5.47 13.86 -2.99
CA SER A 156 5.07 14.88 -2.02
C SER A 156 6.33 15.60 -1.56
N SER A 157 6.64 16.72 -2.21
CA SER A 157 7.36 17.81 -1.60
C SER A 157 6.57 18.17 -0.36
N ALA A 158 7.03 17.66 0.78
CA ALA A 158 6.73 18.27 2.06
C ALA A 158 6.90 19.78 1.87
N PRO A 159 5.99 20.62 2.38
CA PRO A 159 6.25 22.04 2.44
C PRO A 159 7.54 22.20 3.25
N GLN A 160 8.63 22.54 2.56
CA GLN A 160 9.77 23.15 3.21
C GLN A 160 9.23 24.46 3.76
N ASP A 161 8.82 24.41 5.02
CA ASP A 161 8.65 25.59 5.84
C ASP A 161 9.95 26.38 5.72
N LYS A 162 9.90 27.47 4.96
CA LYS A 162 10.97 28.44 4.85
C LYS A 162 11.03 29.17 6.19
N GLY A 163 11.57 28.49 7.19
CA GLY A 163 12.04 29.04 8.44
C GLY A 163 13.15 30.05 8.14
N LYS A 164 12.73 31.32 8.05
CA LYS A 164 13.44 32.59 8.20
C LYS A 164 14.98 32.59 8.24
N PRO A 165 15.63 33.50 7.50
CA PRO A 165 17.03 33.87 7.76
C PRO A 165 17.14 34.63 9.09
N GLY A 166 18.10 34.21 9.92
CA GLY A 166 18.81 35.09 10.86
C GLY A 166 18.01 35.73 12.01
N ARG A 167 18.15 35.18 13.21
CA ARG A 167 18.22 36.00 14.42
C ARG A 167 19.31 35.46 15.35
N LYS A 168 20.44 36.16 15.34
CA LYS A 168 21.52 36.07 16.32
C LYS A 168 20.93 36.52 17.67
N ASN A 169 20.66 35.59 18.58
CA ASN A 169 20.43 35.96 19.98
C ASN A 169 21.75 35.82 20.73
N SER A 170 22.35 36.98 20.97
CA SER A 170 23.29 37.30 22.03
C SER A 170 22.92 36.57 23.33
N ALA A 171 23.83 35.73 23.81
CA ALA A 171 23.85 35.30 25.19
C ALA A 171 23.98 36.52 26.12
N PRO A 172 23.34 36.52 27.29
CA PRO A 172 23.57 37.51 28.33
C PRO A 172 25.02 37.40 28.83
N LYS A 173 25.66 38.56 29.03
CA LYS A 173 26.93 38.68 29.75
C LYS A 173 26.80 37.98 31.10
N THR A 174 27.52 36.87 31.27
CA THR A 174 27.84 36.35 32.60
C THR A 174 29.34 36.38 32.75
N VAL A 175 29.76 37.23 33.68
CA VAL A 175 31.13 37.49 34.09
C VAL A 175 31.75 36.21 34.64
N VAL A 176 32.95 35.89 34.19
CA VAL A 176 33.83 34.88 34.79
C VAL A 176 34.10 35.20 36.26
N PRO A 177 34.25 34.17 37.10
CA PRO A 177 35.51 34.07 37.80
C PRO A 177 36.18 32.72 37.57
N SER A 178 37.41 32.86 37.07
CA SER A 178 38.63 32.13 37.39
C SER A 178 38.55 30.97 38.40
N GLN A 179 39.24 29.89 38.02
CA GLN A 179 39.78 28.79 38.82
C GLN A 179 38.83 27.66 39.21
N MET A 180 39.10 26.46 38.67
CA MET A 180 39.37 25.30 39.51
C MET A 180 40.03 24.18 38.70
N THR A 181 41.25 23.86 39.13
CA THR A 181 42.03 22.67 38.82
C THR A 181 41.29 21.43 39.35
N GLY A 182 40.94 20.48 38.48
CA GLY A 182 40.26 19.25 38.87
C GLY A 182 40.64 18.06 38.00
N SER A 183 41.11 17.00 38.65
CA SER A 183 41.71 15.78 38.11
C SER A 183 40.78 14.94 37.21
N LEU A 184 41.39 14.30 36.21
CA LEU A 184 40.77 13.52 35.13
C LEU A 184 40.10 12.20 35.59
N SER A 185 40.26 11.81 36.86
CA SER A 185 39.62 10.61 37.43
C SER A 185 38.13 10.80 37.78
N GLU A 186 37.62 12.04 37.80
CA GLU A 186 36.24 12.35 38.20
C GLU A 186 35.25 12.47 37.03
N PHE A 187 35.69 12.17 35.80
CA PHE A 187 34.86 12.27 34.59
C PHE A 187 34.15 10.96 34.20
N MET A 188 34.49 9.82 34.82
CA MET A 188 33.83 8.53 34.50
C MET A 188 32.59 8.21 35.34
N ALA A 189 32.32 8.95 36.43
CA ALA A 189 31.19 8.67 37.32
C ALA A 189 29.83 9.27 36.88
N LYS A 190 29.74 9.94 35.72
CA LYS A 190 28.54 10.72 35.33
C LYS A 190 27.86 10.31 34.01
N SER A 191 28.06 9.07 33.54
CA SER A 191 27.31 8.52 32.39
C SER A 191 26.17 7.57 32.77
N LEU A 192 25.51 7.86 33.89
CA LEU A 192 24.23 7.24 34.28
C LEU A 192 23.30 8.34 34.80
N GLY A 193 22.35 8.78 33.97
CA GLY A 193 21.20 9.54 34.47
C GLY A 193 20.55 10.49 33.48
N LYS A 194 19.44 10.02 32.89
CA LYS A 194 18.06 10.54 33.09
C LYS A 194 17.23 10.42 31.80
N SER A 195 16.55 9.28 31.65
CA SER A 195 15.37 9.21 30.77
C SER A 195 14.25 10.02 31.42
N ALA A 196 13.87 11.14 30.81
CA ALA A 196 12.66 11.86 31.18
C ALA A 196 11.45 11.04 30.72
N MET A 197 10.84 10.29 31.64
CA MET A 197 9.54 9.67 31.41
C MET A 197 8.46 10.75 31.33
N SER A 198 7.99 11.03 30.12
CA SER A 198 6.75 11.76 29.87
C SER A 198 5.57 10.87 30.30
N GLY A 199 5.26 10.88 31.60
CA GLY A 199 4.11 10.21 32.19
C GLY A 199 2.80 10.93 31.85
N GLY A 200 2.25 10.64 30.67
CA GLY A 200 0.88 11.00 30.33
C GLY A 200 -0.09 10.17 31.19
N LYS A 201 -0.74 10.80 32.18
CA LYS A 201 -1.81 10.20 32.98
C LYS A 201 -2.99 9.85 32.06
N LYS A 202 -3.08 8.60 31.62
CA LYS A 202 -4.28 8.06 30.97
C LYS A 202 -5.39 8.02 32.01
N ARG A 203 -6.36 8.93 31.90
CA ARG A 203 -7.60 8.88 32.70
C ARG A 203 -8.44 7.72 32.17
N VAL A 204 -8.56 6.67 32.97
CA VAL A 204 -9.53 5.60 32.73
C VAL A 204 -10.91 6.17 33.06
N VAL A 205 -11.77 6.29 32.05
CA VAL A 205 -13.17 6.67 32.22
C VAL A 205 -13.96 5.37 32.40
N LEU A 206 -14.42 5.10 33.61
CA LEU A 206 -15.36 4.01 33.86
C LEU A 206 -16.77 4.42 33.42
N PRO A 207 -17.54 3.54 32.77
CA PRO A 207 -18.94 3.81 32.46
C PRO A 207 -19.78 3.94 33.75
N PRO A 208 -20.83 4.77 33.75
CA PRO A 208 -21.72 4.93 34.90
C PRO A 208 -22.43 3.60 35.22
N SER A 209 -22.57 3.30 36.51
CA SER A 209 -23.05 2.04 37.09
C SER A 209 -24.54 1.73 36.87
N GLY A 210 -25.15 2.27 35.82
CA GLY A 210 -26.55 2.07 35.46
C GLY A 210 -26.78 1.78 33.98
N ALA A 211 -25.72 1.60 33.17
CA ALA A 211 -25.84 1.30 31.74
C ALA A 211 -26.09 -0.19 31.42
N TYR A 212 -26.09 -1.05 32.45
CA TYR A 212 -26.39 -2.48 32.34
C TYR A 212 -27.55 -2.81 33.29
N GLY A 213 -28.74 -2.37 32.92
CA GLY A 213 -30.01 -2.63 33.60
C GLY A 213 -31.13 -2.58 32.60
#